data_AF-A0AAE1X687-F1
#
_entry.id   AF-A0AAE1X687-F1
#
_cell.length_a   1.000
_cell.length_b   1.000
_cell.length_c   1.000
_cell.angle_alpha   90.00
_cell.angle_beta   90.00
_cell.angle_gamma   90.00
#
_symmetry.space_group_name_H-M   'P 1'
#
loop_
_entity.id
_entity.type
_entity.pdbx_description
1 polymer ?
#
loop_
_entity_poly.entity_id
_entity_poly.type
_entity_poly.pdbx_seq_one_letter_code
_entity_poly.pdbx_strand_id
1 'polypeptide(L)'
;MQHVGHELLGISETEPSNSSSTSVLFPKLMLIFKDCKWWREWEDINEEQEDTSISIFPCLQELQLTGCWSFKAFPYRLIHKASSLQSLRMIVCYEPKKGYYQGTGQDWSRLSHLPKVEIW
;
A
#
# COMPACT_ATOMS: atom_id res chain seq x y z
N MET A 1 -12.34 -1.50 11.81
CA MET A 1 -11.36 -2.59 11.98
C MET A 1 -10.63 -2.34 13.29
N GLN A 2 -10.52 -3.32 14.19
CA GLN A 2 -9.89 -3.12 15.51
C GLN A 2 -8.50 -3.76 15.63
N HIS A 3 -8.17 -4.74 14.79
CA HIS A 3 -6.87 -5.40 14.78
C HIS A 3 -6.58 -6.01 13.40
N VAL A 4 -5.32 -5.94 12.99
CA VAL A 4 -4.73 -6.53 11.77
C VAL A 4 -3.46 -7.24 12.24
N GLY A 5 -3.39 -8.56 12.11
CA GLY A 5 -2.21 -9.33 12.52
C GLY A 5 -1.02 -9.17 11.56
N HIS A 6 0.19 -9.47 12.03
CA HIS A 6 1.44 -9.35 11.25
C HIS A 6 1.46 -10.27 10.01
N GLU A 7 0.63 -11.30 9.99
CA GLU A 7 0.44 -12.21 8.87
C GLU A 7 -0.08 -11.49 7.62
N LEU A 8 -0.90 -10.43 7.81
CA LEU A 8 -1.39 -9.60 6.70
C LEU A 8 -0.29 -8.70 6.11
N LEU A 9 0.73 -8.38 6.91
CA LEU A 9 1.90 -7.61 6.46
C LEU A 9 2.94 -8.51 5.77
N GLY A 10 2.81 -9.83 5.89
CA GLY A 10 3.78 -10.80 5.40
C GLY A 10 5.12 -10.78 6.15
N ILE A 11 5.14 -10.21 7.36
CA ILE A 11 6.31 -10.20 8.24
C ILE A 11 6.23 -11.47 9.09
N SER A 12 6.96 -12.52 8.71
CA SER A 12 7.14 -13.67 9.60
C SER A 12 8.22 -13.31 10.62
N GLU A 13 7.87 -13.27 11.91
CA GLU A 13 8.85 -13.35 12.99
C GLU A 13 9.49 -14.75 12.96
N THR A 14 10.47 -14.93 12.09
CA THR A 14 11.31 -16.12 12.10
C THR A 14 12.67 -15.72 12.64
N GLU A 15 12.88 -16.08 13.90
CA GLU A 15 14.20 -16.32 14.50
C GLU A 15 15.16 -16.97 13.47
N PRO A 16 16.47 -16.68 13.54
CA PRO A 16 17.46 -17.13 12.56
C PRO A 16 17.71 -18.64 12.72
N SER A 17 16.77 -19.45 12.25
CA SER A 17 16.94 -20.89 12.08
C SER A 17 16.70 -21.26 10.63
N ASN A 18 17.75 -21.78 10.01
CA ASN A 18 17.84 -22.26 8.65
C ASN A 18 16.68 -23.21 8.30
N SER A 19 15.60 -22.70 7.73
CA SER A 19 14.72 -23.48 6.84
C SER A 19 13.98 -22.55 5.90
N SER A 20 14.44 -22.55 4.65
CA SER A 20 13.98 -21.71 3.54
C SER A 20 12.62 -22.17 3.01
N SER A 21 11.55 -21.79 3.70
CA SER A 21 10.20 -21.83 3.13
C SER A 21 9.34 -20.80 3.85
N THR A 22 9.46 -19.54 3.45
CA THR A 22 8.43 -18.55 3.76
C THR A 22 7.18 -18.98 3.00
N SER A 23 6.28 -19.70 3.67
CA SER A 23 4.97 -20.02 3.10
C SER A 23 4.25 -18.70 2.84
N VAL A 24 4.15 -18.33 1.57
CA VAL A 24 3.52 -17.10 1.11
C VAL A 24 2.01 -17.21 1.36
N LEU A 25 1.54 -16.65 2.47
CA LEU A 25 0.12 -16.61 2.80
C LEU A 25 -0.57 -15.52 1.97
N PHE A 26 -1.72 -15.86 1.37
CA PHE A 26 -2.51 -14.98 0.50
C PHE A 26 -1.79 -14.49 -0.77
N PRO A 27 -1.38 -15.39 -1.69
CA PRO A 27 -0.60 -15.04 -2.89
C PRO A 27 -1.31 -14.07 -3.86
N LYS A 28 -2.61 -13.83 -3.67
CA LYS A 28 -3.42 -12.87 -4.41
C LYS A 28 -4.18 -11.98 -3.43
N LEU A 29 -3.43 -11.23 -2.62
CA LEU A 29 -4.04 -10.34 -1.64
C LEU A 29 -4.52 -9.07 -2.34
N MET A 30 -5.76 -8.69 -2.05
CA MET A 30 -6.36 -7.43 -2.49
C MET A 30 -6.89 -6.70 -1.26
N LEU A 31 -6.47 -5.45 -1.10
CA LEU A 31 -6.84 -4.62 0.04
C LEU A 31 -7.78 -3.52 -0.44
N ILE A 32 -8.99 -3.50 0.11
CA ILE A 32 -10.02 -2.53 -0.24
C ILE A 32 -10.42 -1.76 1.02
N PHE A 33 -10.23 -0.44 0.99
CA PHE A 33 -10.78 0.49 1.96
C PHE A 33 -12.01 1.17 1.38
N LYS A 34 -13.17 0.93 1.98
CA LYS A 34 -14.43 1.49 1.53
C LYS A 34 -15.06 2.37 2.61
N ASP A 35 -15.52 3.55 2.20
CA ASP A 35 -16.24 4.52 3.03
C ASP A 35 -15.51 4.88 4.33
N CYS A 36 -14.17 4.88 4.33
CA CYS A 36 -13.34 5.31 5.45
C CYS A 36 -13.30 6.84 5.54
N LYS A 37 -14.46 7.47 5.76
CA LYS A 37 -14.69 8.90 5.60
C LYS A 37 -13.83 9.80 6.49
N TRP A 38 -13.37 9.30 7.63
CA TRP A 38 -12.53 10.04 8.58
C TRP A 38 -11.05 9.66 8.54
N TRP A 39 -10.66 8.70 7.70
CA TRP A 39 -9.29 8.27 7.60
C TRP A 39 -8.47 9.33 6.87
N ARG A 40 -7.58 10.01 7.60
CA ARG A 40 -6.81 11.14 7.07
C ARG A 40 -5.43 10.75 6.57
N GLU A 41 -4.74 9.94 7.34
CA GLU A 41 -3.33 9.66 7.15
C GLU A 41 -3.13 8.15 7.25
N TRP A 42 -2.39 7.61 6.30
CA TRP A 42 -1.84 6.28 6.37
C TRP A 42 -0.39 6.43 6.77
N GLU A 43 -0.04 5.89 7.93
CA GLU A 43 1.32 5.90 8.43
C GLU A 43 2.26 5.23 7.42
N ASP A 44 3.34 5.94 7.10
CA ASP A 44 4.40 5.46 6.23
C ASP A 44 5.53 4.88 7.07
N ILE A 45 6.40 4.09 6.44
CA ILE A 45 7.59 3.57 7.12
C ILE A 45 8.69 4.63 7.22
N ASN A 46 9.57 4.46 8.21
CA ASN A 46 10.73 5.33 8.38
C ASN A 46 11.89 4.92 7.44
N GLU A 47 12.95 5.72 7.40
CA GLU A 47 14.12 5.50 6.52
C GLU A 47 14.86 4.21 6.86
N GLU A 48 14.97 3.90 8.15
CA GLU A 48 15.62 2.67 8.63
C GLU A 48 14.89 1.42 8.11
N GLN A 49 13.56 1.45 8.09
CA GLN A 49 12.71 0.36 7.59
C GLN A 49 12.73 0.27 6.05
N GLU A 50 12.87 1.40 5.35
CA GLU A 50 12.97 1.47 3.89
C GLU A 50 14.23 0.73 3.39
N ASP A 51 15.36 0.88 4.08
CA ASP A 51 16.64 0.24 3.72
C ASP A 51 16.74 -1.25 4.09
N THR A 52 15.77 -1.80 4.83
CA THR A 52 15.78 -3.24 5.17
C THR A 52 15.52 -4.14 3.95
N SER A 53 15.96 -5.39 4.00
CA SER A 53 15.58 -6.39 2.99
C SER A 53 14.15 -6.93 3.15
N ILE A 54 13.41 -6.46 4.16
CA ILE A 54 12.05 -6.92 4.45
C ILE A 54 11.10 -6.35 3.41
N SER A 55 10.33 -7.23 2.77
CA SER A 55 9.18 -6.83 1.95
C SER A 55 7.96 -6.63 2.84
N ILE A 56 7.23 -5.53 2.64
CA ILE A 56 5.98 -5.25 3.36
C ILE A 56 4.85 -5.47 2.37
N PHE A 57 3.82 -6.21 2.77
CA PHE A 57 2.75 -6.64 1.86
C PHE A 57 3.27 -7.40 0.62
N PRO A 58 4.11 -8.45 0.78
CA PRO A 58 4.76 -9.15 -0.33
C PRO A 58 3.79 -9.80 -1.32
N CYS A 59 2.51 -9.93 -0.98
CA CYS A 59 1.48 -10.54 -1.82
C CYS A 59 0.35 -9.59 -2.24
N LEU A 60 0.44 -8.31 -1.87
CA LEU A 60 -0.59 -7.34 -2.21
C LEU A 60 -0.50 -7.02 -3.69
N GLN A 61 -1.46 -7.50 -4.47
CA GLN A 61 -1.54 -7.26 -5.92
C GLN A 61 -2.35 -6.03 -6.25
N GLU A 62 -3.33 -5.71 -5.41
CA GLU A 62 -4.25 -4.62 -5.64
C GLU A 62 -4.60 -3.87 -4.35
N LEU A 63 -4.51 -2.54 -4.43
CA LEU A 63 -4.94 -1.61 -3.40
C LEU A 63 -6.04 -0.71 -3.95
N GLN A 64 -7.21 -0.72 -3.32
CA GLN A 64 -8.34 0.12 -3.70
C GLN A 64 -8.82 0.98 -2.53
N LEU A 65 -8.96 2.28 -2.77
CA LEU A 65 -9.66 3.21 -1.89
C LEU A 65 -10.96 3.66 -2.57
N THR A 66 -12.09 3.57 -1.87
CA THR A 66 -13.39 3.97 -2.40
C THR A 66 -14.18 4.76 -1.36
N GLY A 67 -14.58 6.00 -1.66
CA GLY A 67 -15.36 6.81 -0.71
C GLY A 67 -14.57 7.27 0.53
N CYS A 68 -13.24 7.28 0.48
CA CYS A 68 -12.36 7.69 1.58
C CYS A 68 -12.09 9.20 1.54
N TRP A 69 -13.09 10.01 1.91
CA TRP A 69 -13.08 11.45 1.65
C TRP A 69 -12.08 12.31 2.44
N SER A 70 -11.57 11.81 3.57
CA SER A 70 -10.57 12.55 4.36
C SER A 70 -9.12 12.19 4.00
N PHE A 71 -8.90 11.20 3.14
CA PHE A 71 -7.59 10.60 2.91
C PHE A 71 -6.63 11.57 2.23
N LYS A 72 -5.46 11.80 2.82
CA LYS A 72 -4.57 12.86 2.35
C LYS A 72 -3.48 12.40 1.40
N ALA A 73 -2.83 11.29 1.71
CA ALA A 73 -1.68 10.81 0.97
C ALA A 73 -1.47 9.33 1.23
N PHE A 74 -0.92 8.64 0.23
CA PHE A 74 -0.43 7.27 0.38
C PHE A 74 0.87 7.22 1.18
N PRO A 75 1.14 6.10 1.87
CA PRO A 75 2.45 5.83 2.47
C PRO A 75 3.39 5.37 1.35
N TYR A 76 4.11 6.31 0.74
CA TYR A 76 4.87 6.05 -0.48
C TYR A 76 6.01 5.07 -0.28
N ARG A 77 6.76 5.18 0.83
CA ARG A 77 7.88 4.27 1.13
C ARG A 77 7.37 2.85 1.34
N LEU A 78 6.25 2.71 2.05
CA LEU A 78 5.58 1.43 2.24
C LEU A 78 5.10 0.85 0.90
N ILE A 79 4.50 1.66 0.02
CA ILE A 79 4.08 1.21 -1.32
C ILE A 79 5.28 0.72 -2.14
N HIS A 80 6.43 1.39 -2.07
CA HIS A 80 7.65 0.93 -2.74
C HIS A 80 8.12 -0.45 -2.26
N LYS A 81 7.79 -0.82 -1.02
CA LYS A 81 8.13 -2.13 -0.42
C LYS A 81 7.11 -3.22 -0.73
N ALA A 82 5.95 -2.85 -1.29
CA ALA A 82 4.92 -3.77 -1.77
C ALA A 82 5.27 -4.29 -3.17
N SER A 83 6.27 -5.16 -3.24
CA SER A 83 6.88 -5.65 -4.50
C SER A 83 5.91 -6.33 -5.46
N SER A 84 4.78 -6.87 -4.97
CA SER A 84 3.76 -7.51 -5.80
C SER A 84 2.66 -6.57 -6.29
N LEU A 85 2.67 -5.29 -5.90
CA LEU A 85 1.57 -4.37 -6.20
C LEU A 85 1.51 -4.05 -7.70
N GLN A 86 0.44 -4.49 -8.34
CA GLN A 86 0.22 -4.30 -9.78
C GLN A 86 -0.80 -3.18 -10.05
N SER A 87 -1.75 -2.98 -9.14
CA SER A 87 -2.84 -2.03 -9.33
C SER A 87 -3.11 -1.19 -8.08
N LEU A 88 -3.15 0.12 -8.28
CA LEU A 88 -3.67 1.08 -7.31
C LEU A 88 -4.90 1.76 -7.91
N ARG A 89 -6.02 1.73 -7.18
CA ARG A 89 -7.26 2.40 -7.56
C ARG A 89 -7.75 3.35 -6.47
N MET A 90 -8.10 4.57 -6.86
CA MET A 90 -8.79 5.52 -6.00
C MET A 90 -10.09 5.95 -6.70
N ILE A 91 -11.23 5.72 -6.06
CA ILE A 91 -12.56 5.88 -6.67
C ILE A 91 -13.45 6.73 -5.75
N VAL A 92 -13.95 7.86 -6.23
CA VAL A 92 -14.93 8.69 -5.49
C VAL A 92 -14.37 9.09 -4.11
N CYS A 93 -13.07 9.33 -4.03
CA CYS A 93 -12.39 9.91 -2.87
C CYS A 93 -12.30 11.42 -3.13
N TYR A 94 -13.11 12.24 -2.44
CA TYR A 94 -13.32 13.65 -2.78
C TYR A 94 -12.05 14.51 -2.59
N GLU A 95 -12.08 15.67 -3.26
CA GLU A 95 -10.96 16.50 -3.71
C GLU A 95 -10.11 15.81 -4.80
N PRO A 96 -10.19 16.26 -6.07
CA PRO A 96 -9.15 15.95 -7.03
C PRO A 96 -7.89 16.66 -6.55
N LYS A 97 -7.15 16.02 -5.64
CA LYS A 97 -5.91 16.55 -5.12
C LYS A 97 -5.03 16.76 -6.32
N LYS A 98 -4.64 18.01 -6.56
CA LYS A 98 -3.73 18.39 -7.64
C LYS A 98 -2.50 17.49 -7.70
N GLY A 99 -2.11 16.89 -6.57
CA GLY A 99 -1.04 15.92 -6.44
C GLY A 99 -1.18 14.64 -7.29
N TYR A 100 -2.37 14.18 -7.64
CA TYR A 100 -2.55 12.87 -8.29
C TYR A 100 -2.96 12.93 -9.76
N TYR A 101 -3.01 14.11 -10.38
CA TYR A 101 -3.27 14.21 -11.80
C TYR A 101 -2.21 13.45 -12.60
N GLN A 102 -2.66 12.52 -13.45
CA GLN A 102 -1.77 11.73 -14.28
C GLN A 102 -0.81 12.64 -15.08
N GLY A 103 0.49 12.45 -14.85
CA GLY A 103 1.56 13.19 -15.52
C GLY A 103 1.84 14.61 -15.03
N THR A 104 0.97 15.23 -14.22
CA THR A 104 1.13 16.64 -13.79
C THR A 104 1.03 16.86 -12.29
N GLY A 105 0.54 15.87 -11.55
CA GLY A 105 0.42 15.96 -10.11
C GLY A 105 1.74 15.69 -9.39
N GLN A 106 2.01 16.48 -8.35
CA GLN A 106 3.24 16.38 -7.54
C GLN A 106 3.47 14.99 -6.92
N ASP A 107 2.39 14.28 -6.60
CA ASP A 107 2.41 12.94 -6.03
C ASP A 107 2.33 11.82 -7.09
N TRP A 108 1.98 12.15 -8.35
CA TRP A 108 1.90 11.16 -9.43
C TRP A 108 3.24 10.47 -9.67
N SER A 109 4.34 11.23 -9.66
CA SER A 109 5.69 10.67 -9.85
C SER A 109 6.01 9.56 -8.84
N ARG A 110 5.50 9.68 -7.60
CA ARG A 110 5.68 8.70 -6.53
C ARG A 110 4.93 7.39 -6.79
N LEU A 111 3.84 7.42 -7.54
CA LEU A 111 3.03 6.23 -7.88
C LEU A 111 3.28 5.72 -9.30
N SER A 112 3.93 6.51 -10.15
CA SER A 112 4.12 6.21 -11.58
C SER A 112 4.97 4.98 -11.89
N HIS A 113 5.70 4.45 -10.90
CA HIS A 113 6.43 3.19 -11.00
C HIS A 113 5.50 1.96 -11.02
N LEU A 114 4.24 2.11 -10.56
CA LEU A 114 3.26 1.03 -10.55
C LEU A 114 2.72 0.75 -11.96
N PRO A 115 2.49 -0.52 -12.33
CA PRO A 115 2.00 -0.88 -13.66
C PRO A 115 0.65 -0.24 -14.00
N LYS A 116 -0.24 -0.14 -13.02
CA LYS A 116 -1.59 0.38 -13.20
C LYS A 116 -1.99 1.28 -12.04
N VAL A 117 -2.23 2.57 -12.35
CA VAL A 117 -2.74 3.56 -11.41
C VAL A 117 -3.99 4.19 -12.01
N GLU A 118 -5.14 4.02 -11.36
CA GLU A 118 -6.41 4.60 -11.81
C GLU A 118 -7.02 5.46 -10.70
N ILE A 119 -7.31 6.72 -11.00
CA ILE A 119 -7.80 7.70 -10.04
C ILE A 119 -9.04 8.37 -10.66
N TRP A 120 -10.20 8.17 -10.02
CA TRP A 120 -11.54 8.54 -10.50
C TRP A 120 -12.28 9.43 -9.50
#